data_AF-A0A8S1H3U5-F1
#
_entry.id   AF-A0A8S1H3U5-F1
#
_cell.length_a   1.000
_cell.length_b   1.000
_cell.length_c   1.000
_cell.angle_alpha   90.00
_cell.angle_beta   90.00
_cell.angle_gamma   90.00
#
_symmetry.space_group_name_H-M   'P 1'
#
loop_
_entity.id
_entity.type
_entity.pdbx_description
1 polymer ?
#
loop_
_entity_poly.entity_id
_entity_poly.type
_entity_poly.pdbx_seq_one_letter_code
_entity_poly.pdbx_strand_id
1 'polypeptide(L)'
;MLRRLSSKKEKKEDNGHKKLLAKFMDFLNSSIWSIPISSFIEQKSIVFDRQQMETDVYVEIHKEYTNLIDTLIECFCEDVGSSGQKLVEALNTLDRTNLGVKQRVSFRKREENSGLKA
;
A
#
# COMPACT_ATOMS: atom_id res chain seq x y z
N MET A 1 36.12 -15.22 -13.55
CA MET A 1 35.75 -13.91 -12.97
C MET A 1 34.24 -13.64 -12.92
N LEU A 2 33.35 -14.65 -12.94
CA LEU A 2 31.90 -14.43 -13.10
C LEU A 2 31.11 -14.20 -11.79
N ARG A 3 31.69 -14.50 -10.61
CA ARG A 3 30.97 -14.46 -9.32
C ARG A 3 30.73 -13.04 -8.77
N ARG A 4 31.55 -12.05 -9.12
CA ARG A 4 31.42 -10.66 -8.60
C ARG A 4 30.27 -9.86 -9.23
N LEU A 5 29.81 -10.22 -10.43
CA LEU A 5 28.73 -9.52 -11.12
C LEU A 5 27.34 -9.90 -10.58
N SER A 6 27.12 -11.17 -10.20
CA SER A 6 25.84 -11.64 -9.61
C SER A 6 25.50 -10.91 -8.32
N SER A 7 26.44 -10.85 -7.38
CA SER A 7 26.22 -10.22 -6.07
C SER A 7 25.99 -8.70 -6.13
N LYS A 8 26.49 -8.03 -7.18
CA LYS A 8 26.31 -6.58 -7.37
C LYS A 8 24.95 -6.25 -8.00
N LYS A 9 24.42 -7.14 -8.85
CA LYS A 9 23.09 -6.99 -9.47
C LYS A 9 21.98 -7.20 -8.43
N GLU A 10 22.08 -8.26 -7.64
CA GLU A 10 21.12 -8.58 -6.56
C GLU A 10 21.03 -7.46 -5.51
N LYS A 11 22.16 -6.88 -5.08
CA LYS A 11 22.16 -5.76 -4.12
C LYS A 11 21.56 -4.46 -4.68
N LYS A 12 21.65 -4.25 -6.00
CA LYS A 12 21.10 -3.04 -6.65
C LYS A 12 19.58 -3.14 -6.80
N GLU A 13 19.07 -4.32 -7.12
CA GLU A 13 17.63 -4.60 -7.23
C GLU A 13 16.95 -4.55 -5.86
N ASP A 14 17.53 -5.15 -4.81
CA ASP A 14 17.02 -5.06 -3.43
C ASP A 14 16.89 -3.61 -2.94
N ASN A 15 17.87 -2.75 -3.23
CA ASN A 15 17.79 -1.33 -2.90
C ASN A 15 16.72 -0.59 -3.72
N GLY A 16 16.48 -1.01 -4.97
CA GLY A 16 15.40 -0.49 -5.81
C GLY A 16 14.02 -0.82 -5.24
N HIS A 17 13.80 -2.08 -4.84
CA HIS A 17 12.55 -2.55 -4.25
C HIS A 17 12.26 -1.84 -2.92
N LYS A 18 13.28 -1.69 -2.06
CA LYS A 18 13.14 -0.93 -0.79
C LYS A 18 12.71 0.51 -1.00
N LYS A 19 13.27 1.19 -2.01
CA LYS A 19 12.90 2.57 -2.35
C LYS A 19 11.48 2.66 -2.90
N LEU A 20 11.08 1.72 -3.77
CA LEU A 20 9.72 1.66 -4.31
C LEU A 20 8.70 1.45 -3.19
N LEU A 21 8.97 0.52 -2.28
CA LEU A 21 8.11 0.27 -1.12
C LEU A 21 8.00 1.47 -0.18
N ALA A 22 9.10 2.17 0.09
CA ALA A 22 9.06 3.37 0.92
C ALA A 22 8.12 4.42 0.32
N LYS A 23 8.24 4.68 -0.99
CA LYS A 23 7.33 5.58 -1.71
C LYS A 23 5.87 5.10 -1.68
N PHE A 24 5.66 3.79 -1.84
CA PHE A 24 4.32 3.21 -1.77
C PHE A 24 3.70 3.38 -0.38
N MET A 25 4.47 3.18 0.69
CA MET A 25 4.01 3.43 2.06
C MET A 25 3.68 4.90 2.30
N ASP A 26 4.48 5.82 1.76
CA ASP A 26 4.18 7.26 1.83
C ASP A 26 2.89 7.60 1.08
N PHE A 27 2.67 6.97 -0.09
CA PHE A 27 1.44 7.10 -0.86
C PHE A 27 0.20 6.61 -0.10
N LEU A 28 0.26 5.43 0.55
CA LEU A 28 -0.86 4.91 1.36
C LEU A 28 -1.20 5.80 2.56
N ASN A 29 -0.24 6.59 3.05
CA ASN A 29 -0.46 7.57 4.12
C ASN A 29 -0.86 8.96 3.60
N SER A 30 -0.87 9.16 2.28
CA SER A 30 -1.18 10.46 1.68
C SER A 30 -2.68 10.69 1.56
N SER A 31 -3.07 11.96 1.41
CA SER A 31 -4.45 12.35 1.11
C SER A 31 -4.95 11.83 -0.23
N ILE A 32 -4.04 11.56 -1.18
CA ILE A 32 -4.36 11.00 -2.49
C ILE A 32 -4.95 9.60 -2.35
N TRP A 33 -4.47 8.84 -1.36
CA TRP A 33 -5.07 7.55 -0.99
C TRP A 33 -6.24 7.72 -0.02
N SER A 34 -6.07 8.46 1.08
CA SER A 34 -7.05 8.42 2.18
C SER A 34 -8.37 9.11 1.84
N ILE A 35 -8.37 10.23 1.09
CA ILE A 35 -9.60 10.96 0.78
C ILE A 35 -10.55 10.13 -0.10
N PRO A 36 -10.13 9.55 -1.25
CA PRO A 36 -11.02 8.74 -2.07
C PRO A 36 -11.57 7.52 -1.33
N ILE A 37 -10.75 6.87 -0.51
CA ILE A 37 -11.17 5.69 0.27
C ILE A 37 -12.21 6.08 1.33
N SER A 38 -11.95 7.13 2.10
CA SER A 38 -12.90 7.61 3.10
C SER A 38 -14.22 8.05 2.46
N SER A 39 -14.16 8.77 1.34
CA SER A 39 -15.35 9.19 0.60
C SER A 39 -16.15 7.99 0.09
N PHE A 40 -15.48 6.96 -0.43
CA PHE A 40 -16.16 5.75 -0.91
C PHE A 40 -16.87 5.03 0.25
N ILE A 41 -16.19 4.86 1.38
CA ILE A 41 -16.75 4.21 2.56
C ILE A 41 -17.96 5.00 3.06
N GLU A 42 -17.85 6.31 3.22
CA GLU A 42 -18.94 7.17 3.67
C GLU A 42 -20.21 7.03 2.80
N GLN A 43 -20.02 6.94 1.49
CA GLN A 43 -21.13 6.82 0.54
C GLN A 43 -21.75 5.42 0.50
N LYS A 44 -20.93 4.38 0.61
CA LYS A 44 -21.35 2.99 0.36
C LYS A 44 -21.59 2.18 1.63
N SER A 45 -21.18 2.66 2.81
CA SER A 45 -21.30 1.90 4.06
C SER A 45 -22.74 1.72 4.56
N ILE A 46 -23.68 2.56 4.12
CA ILE A 46 -25.06 2.57 4.65
C ILE A 46 -25.81 1.25 4.43
N VAL A 47 -25.48 0.51 3.36
CA VAL A 47 -26.14 -0.76 3.04
C VAL A 47 -25.53 -1.96 3.77
N PHE A 48 -24.42 -1.78 4.48
CA PHE A 48 -23.77 -2.86 5.23
C PHE A 48 -24.38 -2.96 6.64
N ASP A 49 -25.57 -3.56 6.72
CA ASP A 49 -26.21 -3.93 7.98
C ASP A 49 -25.95 -5.40 8.32
N ARG A 50 -25.72 -5.70 9.59
CA ARG A 50 -25.59 -7.08 10.11
C ARG A 50 -26.88 -7.89 9.93
N GLN A 51 -28.03 -7.23 9.75
CA GLN A 51 -29.31 -7.90 9.54
C GLN A 51 -29.66 -8.08 8.06
N GLN A 52 -28.98 -7.38 7.14
CA GLN A 52 -29.25 -7.41 5.71
C GLN A 52 -28.26 -8.37 5.02
N MET A 53 -28.79 -9.46 4.45
CA MET A 53 -28.01 -10.47 3.72
C MET A 53 -28.10 -10.24 2.20
N GLU A 54 -28.09 -8.99 1.73
CA GLU A 54 -28.05 -8.69 0.29
C GLU A 54 -26.65 -8.91 -0.27
N THR A 55 -26.41 -10.15 -0.69
CA THR A 55 -25.10 -10.59 -1.20
C THR A 55 -24.76 -9.91 -2.53
N ASP A 56 -25.75 -9.67 -3.41
CA ASP A 56 -25.51 -9.10 -4.74
C ASP A 56 -25.03 -7.64 -4.66
N VAL A 57 -25.62 -6.85 -3.77
CA VAL A 57 -25.22 -5.45 -3.51
C VAL A 57 -23.79 -5.40 -2.98
N TYR A 58 -23.41 -6.31 -2.08
CA TYR A 58 -22.03 -6.38 -1.57
C TYR A 58 -21.03 -6.75 -2.66
N VAL A 59 -21.39 -7.65 -3.58
CA VAL A 59 -20.55 -8.00 -4.72
C VAL A 59 -20.37 -6.81 -5.67
N GLU A 60 -21.43 -6.04 -5.90
CA GLU A 60 -21.36 -4.84 -6.75
C GLU A 60 -20.46 -3.76 -6.11
N ILE A 61 -20.67 -3.46 -4.82
CA ILE A 61 -19.84 -2.48 -4.10
C ILE A 61 -18.37 -2.93 -4.05
N HIS A 62 -18.11 -4.23 -3.85
CA HIS A 62 -16.74 -4.74 -3.88
C HIS A 62 -16.07 -4.55 -5.25
N LYS A 63 -16.81 -4.74 -6.35
CA LYS A 63 -16.28 -4.47 -7.71
C LYS A 63 -15.96 -2.99 -7.89
N GLU A 64 -16.86 -2.10 -7.47
CA GLU A 64 -16.60 -0.66 -7.53
C GLU A 64 -15.38 -0.27 -6.68
N TYR A 65 -15.25 -0.82 -5.48
CA TYR A 65 -14.11 -0.59 -4.61
C TYR A 65 -12.81 -1.09 -5.25
N THR A 66 -12.83 -2.27 -5.87
CA THR A 66 -11.66 -2.82 -6.56
C THR A 66 -11.21 -1.90 -7.69
N ASN A 67 -12.14 -1.41 -8.50
CA ASN A 67 -11.83 -0.46 -9.58
C ASN A 67 -11.22 0.84 -9.05
N LEU A 68 -11.70 1.35 -7.91
CA LEU A 68 -11.12 2.52 -7.24
C LEU A 68 -9.66 2.23 -6.82
N ILE A 69 -9.41 1.10 -6.17
CA ILE A 69 -8.06 0.70 -5.75
C ILE A 69 -7.13 0.54 -6.96
N ASP A 70 -7.58 -0.12 -8.01
CA ASP A 70 -6.80 -0.34 -9.23
C ASP A 70 -6.39 0.99 -9.86
N THR A 71 -7.34 1.94 -9.96
CA THR A 71 -7.07 3.29 -10.48
C THR A 71 -6.02 4.02 -9.63
N LEU A 72 -6.16 3.98 -8.29
CA LEU A 72 -5.21 4.63 -7.39
C LEU A 72 -3.80 4.05 -7.50
N ILE A 73 -3.69 2.72 -7.61
CA ILE A 73 -2.40 2.03 -7.73
C ILE A 73 -1.79 2.28 -9.11
N GLU A 74 -2.60 2.33 -10.18
CA GLU A 74 -2.16 2.64 -11.53
C GLU A 74 -1.55 4.05 -11.59
N CYS A 75 -2.26 5.07 -11.08
CA CYS A 75 -1.74 6.43 -10.98
C CYS A 75 -0.43 6.49 -10.19
N PHE A 76 -0.35 5.79 -9.04
CA PHE A 76 0.90 5.71 -8.28
C PHE A 76 2.05 5.11 -9.09
N CYS A 77 1.79 4.04 -9.85
CA CYS A 77 2.82 3.38 -10.66
C CYS A 77 3.31 4.29 -11.78
N GLU A 78 2.39 5.00 -12.45
CA GLU A 78 2.71 6.00 -13.48
C GLU A 78 3.58 7.13 -12.93
N ASP A 79 3.19 7.72 -11.80
CA ASP A 79 3.92 8.83 -11.16
C ASP A 79 5.36 8.46 -10.75
N VAL A 80 5.55 7.21 -10.31
CA VAL A 80 6.88 6.72 -9.89
C VAL A 80 7.70 6.18 -11.08
N GLY A 81 7.10 6.05 -12.27
CA GLY A 81 7.73 5.45 -13.45
C GLY A 81 8.01 3.95 -13.27
N SER A 82 7.14 3.25 -12.55
CA SER A 82 7.22 1.82 -12.28
C SER A 82 6.04 1.08 -12.90
N SER A 83 6.05 -0.25 -12.85
CA SER A 83 4.90 -1.08 -13.22
C SER A 83 4.31 -1.75 -11.99
N GLY A 84 3.01 -2.11 -12.07
CA GLY A 84 2.35 -2.89 -11.02
C GLY A 84 3.07 -4.22 -10.74
N GLN A 85 3.63 -4.88 -11.76
CA GLN A 85 4.42 -6.10 -11.57
C GLN A 85 5.67 -5.88 -10.71
N LYS A 86 6.41 -4.79 -10.92
CA LYS A 86 7.57 -4.44 -10.07
C LYS A 86 7.16 -4.13 -8.64
N LEU A 87 5.99 -3.51 -8.44
CA LEU A 87 5.44 -3.27 -7.11
C LEU A 87 5.10 -4.60 -6.41
N VAL A 88 4.46 -5.53 -7.12
CA VAL A 88 4.15 -6.89 -6.61
C VAL A 88 5.42 -7.66 -6.29
N GLU A 89 6.44 -7.61 -7.15
CA GLU A 89 7.76 -8.20 -6.88
C GLU A 89 8.38 -7.61 -5.60
N ALA A 90 8.36 -6.28 -5.46
CA ALA A 90 8.86 -5.61 -4.27
C ALA A 90 8.09 -6.03 -3.01
N LEU A 91 6.75 -6.12 -3.05
CA LEU A 91 5.93 -6.59 -1.93
C LEU A 91 6.24 -8.04 -1.56
N ASN A 92 6.37 -8.94 -2.54
CA ASN A 92 6.75 -10.33 -2.30
C ASN A 92 8.15 -10.47 -1.69
N THR A 93 9.09 -9.56 -1.99
CA THR A 93 10.40 -9.54 -1.31
C THR A 93 10.30 -9.13 0.16
N LEU A 94 9.33 -8.27 0.51
CA LEU A 94 9.07 -7.90 1.91
C LEU A 94 8.47 -9.07 2.70
N ASP A 95 7.52 -9.80 2.12
CA ASP A 95 6.87 -10.94 2.80
C ASP A 95 7.88 -12.03 3.15
N ARG A 96 8.86 -12.29 2.27
CA ARG A 96 9.96 -13.24 2.52
C ARG A 96 10.95 -12.76 3.58
N THR A 97 11.03 -11.46 3.78
CA THR A 97 11.87 -10.82 4.80
C THR A 97 11.06 -10.40 6.03
N ASN A 98 9.93 -11.07 6.29
CA ASN A 98 9.32 -11.20 7.60
C ASN A 98 9.34 -9.90 8.40
N LEU A 99 8.46 -8.95 8.04
CA LEU A 99 8.19 -7.65 8.69
C LEU A 99 8.82 -7.56 10.08
N GLY A 100 10.11 -7.20 10.10
CA GLY A 100 10.86 -7.15 11.33
C GLY A 100 10.14 -6.16 12.24
N VAL A 101 9.76 -6.62 13.44
CA VAL A 101 9.04 -5.91 14.51
C VAL A 101 9.34 -4.41 14.61
N LYS A 102 10.53 -3.97 14.20
CA LYS A 102 10.99 -2.58 14.07
C LYS A 102 10.10 -1.65 13.22
N GLN A 103 9.44 -2.12 12.15
CA GLN A 103 8.57 -1.24 11.34
C GLN A 103 7.21 -0.96 12.01
N ARG A 104 6.71 -1.87 12.88
CA ARG A 104 5.52 -1.62 13.72
C ARG A 104 5.77 -0.50 14.75
N VAL A 105 7.01 -0.35 15.22
CA VAL A 105 7.37 0.69 16.21
C VAL A 105 7.37 2.08 15.59
N SER A 106 7.66 2.21 14.28
CA SER A 106 7.67 3.52 13.61
C SER A 106 6.27 4.10 13.42
N PHE A 107 5.23 3.26 13.27
CA PHE A 107 3.83 3.70 13.25
C PHE A 107 3.35 4.17 14.63
N ARG A 108 3.89 3.63 15.73
CA ARG A 108 3.52 4.02 17.09
C ARG A 108 4.19 5.32 17.56
N LYS A 109 5.41 5.60 17.10
CA LYS A 109 6.19 6.78 17.53
C LYS A 109 5.74 8.11 16.93
N ARG A 110 4.86 8.11 15.92
CA ARG A 110 4.40 9.35 15.30
C ARG A 110 3.19 9.97 16.01
N GLU A 111 2.42 9.19 16.78
CA GLU A 111 1.32 9.74 17.60
C GLU A 111 1.79 10.29 18.96
N GLU A 112 2.91 9.82 19.52
CA GLU A 112 3.43 10.37 20.78
C GLU A 112 4.14 11.74 20.61
N ASN A 113 4.46 12.15 19.38
CA ASN A 113 5.16 13.42 19.12
C ASN A 113 4.25 14.55 18.60
N SER A 114 2.95 14.33 18.44
CA SER A 114 1.96 15.41 18.22
C SER A 114 1.31 15.89 19.53
N GLY A 115 1.60 15.22 20.65
CA GLY A 115 1.14 15.60 21.99
C GLY A 115 2.24 16.23 22.83
N LEU A 116 2.81 17.37 22.42
CA LEU A 116 3.58 18.21 23.33
C LEU A 116 2.98 19.62 23.43
N LYS A 117 2.34 19.83 24.59
CA LYS A 117 2.26 21.07 25.37
C LYS A 117 1.51 22.26 24.75
N ALA A 118 0.28 22.46 25.22
CA ALA A 118 -0.09 23.61 26.04
C ALA A 118 -1.26 23.20 26.95
#